data_AF-H2Y686-F1
#
_entry.id   AF-H2Y686-F1
#
_cell.length_a   1.000
_cell.length_b   1.000
_cell.length_c   1.000
_cell.angle_alpha   90.00
_cell.angle_beta   90.00
_cell.angle_gamma   90.00
#
_symmetry.space_group_name_H-M   'P 1'
#
loop_
_entity.id
_entity.type
_entity.pdbx_description
1 polymer ?
#
loop_
_entity_poly.entity_id
_entity_poly.type
_entity_poly.pdbx_seq_one_letter_code
_entity_poly.pdbx_strand_id
1 'polypeptide(L)'
;MLGIHVVYKLVSITFSLLAIWTSISIFNKGFLLTRYELNETNKCENPPKCWERKELPYNKVILLIIDALRYDFTTLSDKNATYLNKMPVFHDIALNKGCAKTKLFRFEADAPTTTMQRIKGMFTGGFPTFIDVSNNFASGEIMEDNVLDQLGGNITFMGDDTWVGLFPERFQRSFPFPSFDVKDLHTVDNGVLNHLFDEIPKQDWRLLIAHFLGVDHCGHRYGPLHPEMSLKLAQMDQMIRDVIHTMDNNTLLLVMGDHGKL
;
A
#
# COMPACT_ATOMS: atom_id res chain seq x y z
N MET A 1 52.68 -37.04 13.03
CA MET A 1 51.75 -36.11 13.72
C MET A 1 51.31 -34.94 12.82
N LEU A 2 52.16 -34.42 11.91
CA LEU A 2 51.84 -33.32 10.99
C LEU A 2 50.70 -33.63 9.99
N GLY A 3 50.63 -34.86 9.46
CA GLY A 3 49.65 -35.24 8.43
C GLY A 3 48.19 -35.25 8.89
N ILE A 4 47.92 -35.66 10.14
CA ILE A 4 46.56 -35.68 10.70
C ILE A 4 46.01 -34.27 10.83
N HIS A 5 46.86 -33.30 11.22
CA HIS A 5 46.45 -31.91 11.38
C HIS A 5 46.14 -31.23 10.04
N VAL A 6 46.90 -31.57 8.99
CA VAL A 6 46.63 -31.11 7.61
C VAL A 6 45.33 -31.69 7.07
N VAL A 7 45.09 -33.00 7.27
CA VAL A 7 43.84 -33.65 6.88
C VAL A 7 42.64 -33.03 7.60
N TYR A 8 42.76 -32.77 8.91
CA TYR A 8 41.67 -32.13 9.68
C TYR A 8 41.37 -30.71 9.18
N LYS A 9 42.39 -29.92 8.85
CA LYS A 9 42.22 -28.59 8.26
C LYS A 9 41.55 -28.66 6.88
N LEU A 10 41.95 -29.58 6.02
CA LEU A 10 41.35 -29.76 4.70
C LEU A 10 39.87 -30.16 4.81
N VAL A 11 39.54 -31.10 5.70
CA VAL A 11 38.14 -31.52 5.96
C VAL A 11 37.31 -30.38 6.54
N SER A 12 37.87 -29.59 7.45
CA SER A 12 37.18 -28.42 8.01
C SER A 12 36.90 -27.37 6.93
N ILE A 13 37.88 -27.08 6.07
CA ILE A 13 37.73 -26.09 4.98
C ILE A 13 36.68 -26.56 3.98
N THR A 14 36.73 -27.83 3.54
CA THR A 14 35.74 -28.36 2.59
C THR A 14 34.34 -28.37 3.17
N PHE A 15 34.17 -28.72 4.44
CA PHE A 15 32.88 -28.65 5.12
C PHE A 15 32.35 -27.21 5.23
N SER A 16 33.20 -26.24 5.60
CA SER A 16 32.80 -24.83 5.65
C SER A 16 32.40 -24.29 4.28
N LEU A 17 33.14 -24.64 3.22
CA LEU A 17 32.80 -24.24 1.86
C LEU A 17 31.48 -24.86 1.41
N LEU A 18 31.22 -26.13 1.71
CA LEU A 18 29.97 -26.81 1.40
C LEU A 18 28.79 -26.16 2.15
N ALA A 19 28.97 -25.83 3.43
CA ALA A 19 27.97 -25.14 4.23
C ALA A 19 27.64 -23.77 3.64
N ILE A 20 28.65 -22.96 3.30
CA ILE A 20 28.47 -21.64 2.66
C ILE A 20 27.72 -21.79 1.33
N TRP A 21 28.14 -22.73 0.48
CA TRP A 21 27.49 -22.96 -0.82
C TRP A 21 26.02 -23.38 -0.65
N THR A 22 25.76 -24.25 0.32
CA THR A 22 24.40 -24.71 0.64
C THR A 22 23.55 -23.55 1.18
N SER A 23 24.09 -22.74 2.08
CA SER A 23 23.42 -21.54 2.61
C SER A 23 23.10 -20.54 1.51
N ILE A 24 24.06 -20.25 0.61
CA ILE A 24 23.84 -19.37 -0.54
C ILE A 24 22.78 -19.96 -1.47
N SER A 25 22.80 -21.27 -1.72
CA SER A 25 21.82 -21.93 -2.59
C SER A 25 20.41 -21.90 -2.00
N ILE A 26 20.27 -22.15 -0.70
CA ILE A 26 18.99 -22.05 0.01
C ILE A 26 18.51 -20.60 0.03
N PHE A 27 19.40 -19.65 0.32
CA PHE A 27 19.09 -18.23 0.32
C PHE A 27 18.62 -17.77 -1.06
N ASN A 28 19.34 -18.09 -2.13
CA ASN A 28 18.95 -17.73 -3.50
C ASN A 28 17.60 -18.34 -3.90
N LYS A 29 17.30 -19.58 -3.49
CA LYS A 29 16.01 -20.22 -3.79
C LYS A 29 14.83 -19.63 -3.01
N GLY A 30 15.06 -19.19 -1.76
CA GLY A 30 14.00 -18.70 -0.88
C GLY A 30 13.81 -17.19 -0.90
N PHE A 31 14.88 -16.41 -1.13
CA PHE A 31 14.87 -14.95 -1.08
C PHE A 31 14.54 -14.32 -2.43
N LEU A 32 15.06 -14.88 -3.53
CA LEU A 32 14.82 -14.40 -4.89
C LEU A 32 13.67 -15.17 -5.54
N LEU A 33 12.49 -15.11 -4.92
CA LEU A 33 11.29 -15.68 -5.51
C LEU A 33 11.03 -15.01 -6.87
N THR A 34 10.94 -15.80 -7.93
CA THR A 34 10.47 -15.37 -9.25
C THR A 34 8.99 -15.67 -9.36
N ARG A 35 8.16 -14.67 -9.64
CA ARG A 35 6.75 -14.88 -10.01
C ARG A 35 6.64 -14.97 -11.54
N TYR A 36 5.72 -15.80 -12.01
CA TYR A 36 5.28 -15.76 -13.41
C TYR A 36 4.14 -14.75 -13.54
N GLU A 37 4.37 -13.73 -14.36
CA GLU A 37 3.37 -12.72 -14.71
C GLU A 37 2.63 -13.19 -15.96
N LEU A 38 1.30 -13.26 -15.88
CA LEU A 38 0.46 -13.60 -17.02
C LEU A 38 -0.05 -12.30 -17.64
N ASN A 39 0.14 -12.13 -18.95
CA ASN A 39 -0.37 -10.99 -19.71
C ASN A 39 -1.84 -11.18 -20.12
N GLU A 40 -2.56 -12.06 -19.43
CA GLU A 40 -3.91 -12.46 -19.75
C GLU A 40 -4.86 -11.76 -18.79
N THR A 41 -5.77 -10.95 -19.32
CA THR A 41 -6.82 -10.29 -18.53
C THR A 41 -8.06 -11.15 -18.51
N ASN A 42 -8.67 -11.35 -17.34
CA ASN A 42 -9.96 -12.02 -17.26
C ASN A 42 -11.03 -11.18 -17.98
N LYS A 43 -11.72 -11.76 -18.96
CA LYS A 43 -12.73 -11.04 -19.77
C LYS A 43 -14.17 -11.27 -19.30
N CYS A 44 -14.39 -12.16 -18.33
CA CYS A 44 -15.71 -12.47 -17.77
C CYS A 44 -16.84 -12.65 -18.83
N GLU A 45 -16.54 -13.26 -19.99
CA GLU A 45 -17.44 -13.26 -21.17
C GLU A 45 -18.68 -14.17 -21.04
N ASN A 46 -18.82 -14.99 -19.98
CA ASN A 46 -19.95 -15.92 -19.81
C ASN A 46 -20.69 -15.74 -18.45
N PRO A 47 -21.86 -15.04 -18.43
CA PRO A 47 -22.77 -15.01 -17.27
C PRO A 47 -23.47 -16.39 -17.11
N PRO A 48 -23.68 -16.90 -15.89
CA PRO A 48 -23.94 -16.13 -14.66
C PRO A 48 -22.83 -16.21 -13.58
N LYS A 49 -21.62 -16.72 -13.88
CA LYS A 49 -20.71 -17.22 -12.83
C LYS A 49 -19.58 -16.31 -12.35
N CYS A 50 -19.25 -15.20 -13.02
CA CYS A 50 -18.13 -14.37 -12.56
C CYS A 50 -18.50 -13.49 -11.35
N TRP A 51 -19.74 -13.03 -11.33
CA TRP A 51 -20.31 -12.25 -10.23
C TRP A 51 -21.80 -12.59 -10.21
N GLU A 52 -22.28 -13.31 -9.20
CA GLU A 52 -23.72 -13.31 -8.93
C GLU A 52 -24.06 -11.84 -8.70
N ARG A 53 -24.82 -11.23 -9.63
CA ARG A 53 -25.27 -9.84 -9.55
C ARG A 53 -26.23 -9.70 -8.38
N LYS A 54 -25.69 -9.69 -7.18
CA LYS A 54 -26.34 -9.08 -6.04
C LYS A 54 -26.31 -7.58 -6.29
N GLU A 55 -27.40 -6.90 -6.00
CA GLU A 55 -27.43 -5.44 -6.00
C GLU A 55 -26.24 -4.95 -5.17
N LEU A 56 -25.34 -4.19 -5.81
CA LEU A 56 -24.18 -3.66 -5.12
C LEU A 56 -24.68 -2.66 -4.08
N PRO A 57 -24.22 -2.76 -2.82
CA PRO A 57 -24.69 -1.86 -1.76
C PRO A 57 -24.21 -0.42 -1.95
N TYR A 58 -23.20 -0.20 -2.80
CA TYR A 58 -22.59 1.10 -3.09
C TYR A 58 -22.26 1.21 -4.58
N ASN A 59 -22.37 2.42 -5.13
CA ASN A 59 -22.06 2.71 -6.54
C ASN A 59 -20.68 3.33 -6.75
N LYS A 60 -20.11 3.90 -5.68
CA LYS A 60 -18.82 4.62 -5.69
C LYS A 60 -17.93 4.11 -4.56
N VAL A 61 -16.62 4.16 -4.78
CA VAL A 61 -15.61 3.83 -3.76
C VAL A 61 -14.61 4.98 -3.67
N ILE A 62 -14.40 5.49 -2.46
CA ILE A 62 -13.26 6.36 -2.13
C ILE A 62 -12.22 5.47 -1.44
N LEU A 63 -11.04 5.37 -2.04
CA LEU A 63 -9.90 4.63 -1.53
C LEU A 63 -8.82 5.61 -1.07
N LEU A 64 -8.70 5.77 0.24
CA LEU A 64 -7.65 6.55 0.88
C LEU A 64 -6.51 5.61 1.25
N ILE A 65 -5.33 5.86 0.68
CA ILE A 65 -4.10 5.13 0.99
C ILE A 65 -3.19 6.11 1.73
N ILE A 66 -2.84 5.76 2.96
CA ILE A 66 -1.89 6.54 3.78
C ILE A 66 -0.62 5.71 3.87
N ASP A 67 0.44 6.13 3.19
CA ASP A 67 1.72 5.42 3.14
C ASP A 67 2.27 5.21 4.56
N ALA A 68 2.70 3.99 4.84
CA ALA A 68 3.19 3.53 6.14
C ALA A 68 2.19 3.70 7.31
N LEU A 69 0.88 3.71 7.06
CA LEU A 69 -0.14 3.71 8.11
C LEU A 69 -0.11 2.38 8.89
N ARG A 70 0.61 2.38 10.00
CA ARG A 70 0.66 1.25 10.92
C ARG A 70 -0.68 1.04 11.62
N TYR A 71 -0.98 -0.22 11.91
CA TYR A 71 -2.19 -0.59 12.64
C TYR A 71 -2.31 0.08 14.02
N ASP A 72 -1.20 0.26 14.75
CA ASP A 72 -1.22 0.89 16.07
C ASP A 72 -1.48 2.41 16.05
N PHE A 73 -1.42 3.05 14.88
CA PHE A 73 -1.89 4.44 14.71
C PHE A 73 -3.42 4.55 14.71
N THR A 74 -4.10 3.46 14.33
CA THR A 74 -5.56 3.41 14.17
C THR A 74 -6.30 2.95 15.43
N THR A 75 -5.56 2.47 16.44
CA THR A 75 -6.12 1.94 17.69
C THR A 75 -5.84 2.87 18.86
N LEU A 76 -6.79 2.92 19.81
CA LEU A 76 -6.55 3.61 21.08
C LEU A 76 -5.59 2.81 21.98
N SER A 77 -4.75 3.52 22.73
CA SER A 77 -3.81 2.92 23.68
C SER A 77 -3.62 3.78 24.92
N ASP A 78 -3.52 3.13 26.08
CA ASP A 78 -3.19 3.78 27.35
C ASP A 78 -1.67 4.04 27.52
N LYS A 79 -0.85 3.58 26.56
CA LYS A 79 0.59 3.80 26.57
C LYS A 79 0.92 5.26 26.25
N ASN A 80 2.08 5.70 26.70
CA ASN A 80 2.59 7.03 26.39
C ASN A 80 3.56 6.98 25.20
N ALA A 81 3.12 7.45 24.04
CA ALA A 81 3.97 7.73 22.90
C ALA A 81 3.36 8.86 22.06
N THR A 82 4.21 9.65 21.41
CA THR A 82 3.86 10.87 20.68
C THR A 82 2.75 10.64 19.64
N TYR A 83 2.82 9.52 18.92
CA TYR A 83 1.91 9.17 17.82
C TYR A 83 0.58 8.53 18.28
N LEU A 84 0.48 8.07 19.53
CA LEU A 84 -0.70 7.35 19.99
C LEU A 84 -1.91 8.28 20.17
N ASN A 85 -3.09 7.73 19.91
CA ASN A 85 -4.38 8.42 20.04
C ASN A 85 -4.49 9.70 19.18
N LYS A 86 -3.74 9.78 18.07
CA LYS A 86 -3.79 10.91 17.12
C LYS A 86 -4.75 10.71 15.96
N MET A 87 -5.28 9.48 15.79
CA MET A 87 -6.34 9.17 14.83
C MET A 87 -7.60 8.58 15.50
N PRO A 88 -8.23 9.27 16.47
CA PRO A 88 -9.44 8.78 17.12
C PRO A 88 -10.64 8.56 16.18
N VAL A 89 -10.59 9.08 14.94
CA VAL A 89 -11.66 8.97 13.95
C VAL A 89 -12.15 7.52 13.77
N PHE A 90 -11.26 6.55 13.71
CA PHE A 90 -11.64 5.14 13.53
C PHE A 90 -12.48 4.61 14.70
N HIS A 91 -12.11 4.98 15.92
CA HIS A 91 -12.85 4.63 17.13
C HIS A 91 -14.18 5.37 17.20
N ASP A 92 -14.18 6.68 16.95
CA ASP A 92 -15.38 7.52 17.02
C ASP A 92 -16.45 7.06 16.03
N ILE A 93 -16.06 6.69 14.81
CA ILE A 93 -16.99 6.17 13.80
C ILE A 93 -17.54 4.82 14.23
N ALA A 94 -16.67 3.92 14.71
CA ALA A 94 -17.11 2.60 15.16
C ALA A 94 -18.15 2.70 16.29
N LEU A 95 -17.97 3.65 17.22
CA LEU A 95 -18.95 3.94 18.27
C LEU A 95 -20.24 4.57 17.73
N ASN A 96 -20.14 5.60 16.88
CA ASN A 96 -21.30 6.39 16.45
C ASN A 96 -22.16 5.71 15.38
N LYS A 97 -21.54 4.98 14.45
CA LYS A 97 -22.23 4.31 13.32
C LYS A 97 -22.47 2.82 13.58
N GLY A 98 -21.78 2.25 14.57
CA GLY A 98 -21.85 0.84 14.94
C GLY A 98 -21.06 -0.09 14.01
N CYS A 99 -20.68 -1.26 14.54
CA CYS A 99 -19.89 -2.29 13.83
C CYS A 99 -20.56 -2.87 12.57
N ALA A 100 -21.85 -2.60 12.35
CA ALA A 100 -22.57 -3.03 11.16
C ALA A 100 -22.17 -2.23 9.91
N LYS A 101 -21.72 -0.97 10.08
CA LYS A 101 -21.37 -0.05 8.97
C LYS A 101 -19.89 0.26 8.88
N THR A 102 -19.13 -0.03 9.95
CA THR A 102 -17.70 0.28 10.02
C THR A 102 -16.95 -0.91 10.58
N LYS A 103 -15.84 -1.27 9.93
CA LYS A 103 -14.96 -2.36 10.36
C LYS A 103 -13.51 -1.93 10.23
N LEU A 104 -12.71 -2.29 11.22
CA LEU A 104 -11.27 -2.12 11.22
C LEU A 104 -10.62 -3.50 11.17
N PHE A 105 -9.66 -3.67 10.26
CA PHE A 105 -8.93 -4.91 10.08
C PHE A 105 -7.43 -4.65 10.16
N ARG A 106 -6.68 -5.63 10.66
CA ARG A 106 -5.22 -5.62 10.57
C ARG A 106 -4.81 -6.27 9.26
N PHE A 107 -4.09 -5.50 8.43
CA PHE A 107 -3.40 -6.00 7.26
C PHE A 107 -1.96 -6.38 7.63
N GLU A 108 -1.49 -7.54 7.18
CA GLU A 108 -0.12 -8.00 7.34
C GLU A 108 0.57 -7.95 5.98
N ALA A 109 1.52 -7.02 5.84
CA ALA A 109 2.26 -6.82 4.61
C ALA A 109 3.49 -7.73 4.57
N ASP A 110 3.52 -8.70 3.66
CA ASP A 110 4.70 -9.53 3.40
C ASP A 110 5.88 -8.67 2.93
N ALA A 111 7.13 -9.11 3.13
CA ALA A 111 8.30 -8.44 2.53
C ALA A 111 8.33 -8.65 0.99
N PRO A 112 8.87 -7.71 0.19
CA PRO A 112 9.42 -6.40 0.55
C PRO A 112 8.34 -5.33 0.78
N THR A 113 8.43 -4.60 1.88
CA THR A 113 7.45 -3.57 2.28
C THR A 113 7.79 -2.19 1.69
N THR A 114 7.96 -2.12 0.36
CA THR A 114 8.15 -0.85 -0.36
C THR A 114 6.86 -0.43 -1.05
N THR A 115 6.53 0.86 -1.06
CA THR A 115 5.31 1.45 -1.62
C THR A 115 4.91 0.86 -2.97
N MET A 116 5.79 0.96 -3.98
CA MET A 116 5.52 0.46 -5.34
C MET A 116 5.12 -1.03 -5.38
N GLN A 117 5.84 -1.89 -4.63
CA GLN A 117 5.55 -3.33 -4.59
C GLN A 117 4.24 -3.64 -3.89
N ARG A 118 3.89 -2.86 -2.86
CA ARG A 118 2.61 -2.99 -2.16
C ARG A 118 1.46 -2.56 -3.05
N ILE A 119 1.58 -1.43 -3.74
CA ILE A 119 0.58 -0.99 -4.72
C ILE A 119 0.39 -2.09 -5.78
N LYS A 120 1.46 -2.60 -6.38
CA LYS A 120 1.35 -3.70 -7.36
C LYS A 120 0.65 -4.93 -6.77
N GLY A 121 1.06 -5.41 -5.60
CA GLY A 121 0.46 -6.58 -4.96
C GLY A 121 -1.02 -6.38 -4.58
N MET A 122 -1.40 -5.20 -4.08
CA MET A 122 -2.77 -4.89 -3.69
C MET A 122 -3.74 -4.89 -4.88
N PHE A 123 -3.30 -4.39 -6.03
CA PHE A 123 -4.17 -4.22 -7.19
C PHE A 123 -4.17 -5.43 -8.13
N THR A 124 -3.11 -6.25 -8.13
CA THR A 124 -3.04 -7.50 -8.92
C THR A 124 -3.45 -8.74 -8.11
N GLY A 125 -3.46 -8.64 -6.78
CA GLY A 125 -3.63 -9.79 -5.88
C GLY A 125 -2.43 -10.74 -5.86
N GLY A 126 -1.32 -10.36 -6.50
CA GLY A 126 -0.12 -11.16 -6.64
C GLY A 126 0.87 -11.01 -5.49
N PHE A 127 1.77 -11.99 -5.37
CA PHE A 127 2.88 -11.90 -4.43
C PHE A 127 3.93 -10.92 -4.94
N PRO A 128 4.38 -9.97 -4.10
CA PRO A 128 5.44 -9.02 -4.42
C PRO A 128 6.79 -9.72 -4.34
N THR A 129 7.66 -9.54 -5.34
CA THR A 129 8.96 -10.20 -5.38
C THR A 129 10.13 -9.22 -5.45
N PHE A 130 11.28 -9.63 -4.91
CA PHE A 130 12.50 -8.80 -4.94
C PHE A 130 13.05 -8.60 -6.36
N ILE A 131 12.81 -9.55 -7.28
CA ILE A 131 13.26 -9.44 -8.67
C ILE A 131 12.49 -8.35 -9.41
N ASP A 132 11.23 -8.12 -9.04
CA ASP A 132 10.43 -7.04 -9.63
C ASP A 132 11.06 -5.68 -9.32
N VAL A 133 11.71 -5.50 -8.17
CA VAL A 133 12.46 -4.25 -7.85
C VAL A 133 13.55 -3.95 -8.90
N SER A 134 14.23 -4.98 -9.42
CA SER A 134 15.24 -4.81 -10.48
C SER A 134 14.65 -4.58 -11.87
N ASN A 135 13.52 -5.22 -12.21
CA ASN A 135 12.88 -5.07 -13.52
C ASN A 135 12.13 -3.74 -13.66
N ASN A 136 11.68 -3.14 -12.55
CA ASN A 136 11.01 -1.83 -12.54
C ASN A 136 11.91 -0.66 -12.99
N PHE A 137 13.22 -0.85 -13.14
CA PHE A 137 14.10 0.15 -13.76
C PHE A 137 13.93 0.25 -15.29
N ALA A 138 13.28 -0.73 -15.95
CA ALA A 138 13.15 -0.78 -17.41
C ALA A 138 11.77 -0.38 -17.95
N SER A 139 10.69 -0.64 -17.21
CA SER A 139 9.32 -0.12 -17.43
C SER A 139 8.46 -0.55 -16.24
N GLY A 140 8.00 0.40 -15.42
CA GLY A 140 7.21 0.09 -14.21
C GLY A 140 5.75 -0.29 -14.46
N GLU A 141 5.29 -0.28 -15.71
CA GLU A 141 3.88 -0.56 -16.04
C GLU A 141 3.47 -1.98 -15.63
N ILE A 142 2.29 -2.09 -15.01
CA ILE A 142 1.65 -3.36 -14.68
C ILE A 142 0.88 -3.86 -15.91
N MET A 143 1.38 -4.94 -16.50
CA MET A 143 0.75 -5.62 -17.65
C MET A 143 -0.23 -6.73 -17.22
N GLU A 144 -0.17 -7.12 -15.95
CA GLU A 144 -1.00 -8.18 -15.37
C GLU A 144 -2.45 -7.71 -15.16
N ASP A 145 -3.38 -8.67 -15.15
CA ASP A 145 -4.75 -8.40 -14.76
C ASP A 145 -4.82 -7.77 -13.36
N ASN A 146 -5.60 -6.71 -13.22
CA ASN A 146 -5.67 -5.94 -11.99
C ASN A 146 -7.04 -5.29 -11.81
N VAL A 147 -7.31 -4.86 -10.59
CA VAL A 147 -8.61 -4.28 -10.19
C VAL A 147 -8.97 -3.03 -11.00
N LEU A 148 -7.99 -2.20 -11.42
CA LEU A 148 -8.28 -0.99 -12.19
C LEU A 148 -8.80 -1.35 -13.59
N ASP A 149 -8.12 -2.29 -14.25
CA ASP A 149 -8.53 -2.77 -15.58
C ASP A 149 -9.89 -3.49 -15.53
N GLN A 150 -10.15 -4.27 -14.46
CA GLN A 150 -11.43 -4.96 -14.25
C GLN A 150 -12.59 -4.01 -13.91
N LEU A 151 -12.33 -2.89 -13.21
CA LEU A 151 -13.33 -1.86 -12.94
C LEU A 151 -13.72 -1.10 -14.21
N GLY A 152 -12.76 -0.88 -15.10
CA GLY A 152 -12.92 -0.07 -16.30
C GLY A 152 -13.02 1.43 -16.01
N GLY A 153 -12.99 2.24 -17.07
CA GLY A 153 -12.95 3.70 -17.03
C GLY A 153 -13.94 4.34 -16.04
N ASN A 154 -13.60 5.55 -15.58
CA ASN A 154 -14.18 6.30 -14.44
C ASN A 154 -13.38 6.16 -13.14
N ILE A 155 -12.05 6.15 -13.24
CA ILE A 155 -11.14 6.19 -12.09
C ILE A 155 -10.50 7.58 -12.02
N THR A 156 -10.59 8.23 -10.86
CA THR A 156 -9.89 9.49 -10.57
C THR A 156 -8.81 9.23 -9.54
N PHE A 157 -7.59 9.69 -9.81
CA PHE A 157 -6.43 9.50 -8.95
C PHE A 157 -5.79 10.82 -8.53
N MET A 158 -5.29 10.89 -7.30
CA MET A 158 -4.43 11.97 -6.82
C MET A 158 -3.40 11.43 -5.81
N GLY A 159 -2.15 11.86 -5.92
CA GLY A 159 -1.07 11.40 -5.04
C GLY A 159 0.26 11.22 -5.76
N ASP A 160 1.06 10.28 -5.28
CA ASP A 160 2.39 9.92 -5.83
C ASP A 160 2.38 9.62 -7.34
N ASP A 161 3.31 10.22 -8.09
CA ASP A 161 3.52 10.01 -9.53
C ASP A 161 3.95 8.58 -9.91
N THR A 162 4.38 7.75 -8.97
CA THR A 162 4.58 6.30 -9.17
C THR A 162 3.33 5.62 -9.73
N TRP A 163 2.13 6.05 -9.34
CA TRP A 163 0.87 5.46 -9.82
C TRP A 163 0.67 5.63 -11.31
N VAL A 164 1.02 6.80 -11.87
CA VAL A 164 0.86 7.03 -13.31
C VAL A 164 1.93 6.30 -14.12
N GLY A 165 3.05 5.93 -13.50
CA GLY A 165 4.04 5.02 -14.08
C GLY A 165 3.62 3.55 -14.03
N LEU A 166 2.98 3.12 -12.93
CA LEU A 166 2.47 1.75 -12.76
C LEU A 166 1.23 1.47 -13.61
N PHE A 167 0.33 2.47 -13.73
CA PHE A 167 -0.96 2.35 -14.38
C PHE A 167 -1.16 3.44 -15.45
N PRO A 168 -0.29 3.51 -16.47
CA PRO A 168 -0.44 4.49 -17.53
C PRO A 168 -1.81 4.34 -18.21
N GLU A 169 -2.41 5.47 -18.57
CA GLU A 169 -3.69 5.57 -19.30
C GLU A 169 -4.95 4.97 -18.63
N ARG A 170 -4.84 4.49 -17.38
CA ARG A 170 -5.97 3.87 -16.65
C ARG A 170 -6.81 4.85 -15.83
N PHE A 171 -6.37 6.10 -15.72
CA PHE A 171 -7.08 7.16 -15.00
C PHE A 171 -7.80 8.09 -15.96
N GLN A 172 -9.10 8.32 -15.74
CA GLN A 172 -9.85 9.36 -16.45
C GLN A 172 -9.37 10.76 -16.05
N ARG A 173 -9.03 10.93 -14.78
CA ARG A 173 -8.38 12.13 -14.24
C ARG A 173 -7.29 11.71 -13.28
N SER A 174 -6.13 12.34 -13.39
CA SER A 174 -5.01 12.14 -12.46
C SER A 174 -4.40 13.47 -12.02
N PHE A 175 -4.03 13.55 -10.75
CA PHE A 175 -3.31 14.68 -10.15
C PHE A 175 -2.03 14.14 -9.47
N PRO A 176 -0.98 13.81 -10.26
CA PRO A 176 0.25 13.24 -9.73
C PRO A 176 1.17 14.32 -9.11
N PHE A 177 1.89 13.95 -8.06
CA PHE A 177 2.86 14.79 -7.38
C PHE A 177 4.21 14.05 -7.24
N PRO A 178 5.35 14.75 -7.34
CA PRO A 178 6.67 14.13 -7.17
C PRO A 178 6.84 13.51 -5.77
N SER A 179 7.30 12.27 -5.71
CA SER A 179 7.35 11.48 -4.45
C SER A 179 8.74 11.18 -3.90
N PHE A 180 9.80 11.32 -4.70
CA PHE A 180 11.14 10.88 -4.28
C PHE A 180 11.79 11.71 -3.16
N ASP A 181 11.28 12.91 -2.85
CA ASP A 181 11.81 13.73 -1.77
C ASP A 181 11.20 13.36 -0.40
N VAL A 182 11.78 12.35 0.25
CA VAL A 182 11.38 11.91 1.61
C VAL A 182 11.52 13.01 2.68
N LYS A 183 12.16 14.14 2.36
CA LYS A 183 12.26 15.28 3.27
C LYS A 183 11.02 16.16 3.20
N ASP A 184 10.25 16.10 2.13
CA ASP A 184 9.01 16.84 2.00
C ASP A 184 7.89 16.11 2.75
N LEU A 185 7.32 16.76 3.76
CA LEU A 185 6.20 16.19 4.49
C LEU A 185 4.85 16.67 3.97
N HIS A 186 4.77 17.72 3.15
CA HIS A 186 3.53 18.48 2.98
C HIS A 186 3.09 18.69 1.54
N THR A 187 3.98 18.80 0.55
CA THR A 187 3.55 19.20 -0.80
C THR A 187 2.60 18.18 -1.41
N VAL A 188 2.92 16.89 -1.29
CA VAL A 188 2.06 15.81 -1.80
C VAL A 188 0.72 15.77 -1.06
N ASP A 189 0.73 15.71 0.27
CA ASP A 189 -0.49 15.67 1.07
C ASP A 189 -1.40 16.88 0.81
N ASN A 190 -0.83 18.10 0.77
CA ASN A 190 -1.60 19.32 0.52
C ASN A 190 -2.13 19.37 -0.92
N GLY A 191 -1.33 18.90 -1.89
CA GLY A 191 -1.75 18.77 -3.28
C GLY A 191 -2.93 17.82 -3.42
N VAL A 192 -2.88 16.67 -2.76
CA VAL A 192 -3.99 15.71 -2.67
C VAL A 192 -5.23 16.36 -2.05
N LEU A 193 -5.09 17.04 -0.91
CA LEU A 193 -6.21 17.70 -0.23
C LEU A 193 -6.89 18.76 -1.10
N ASN A 194 -6.11 19.54 -1.86
CA ASN A 194 -6.64 20.59 -2.74
C ASN A 194 -7.54 20.04 -3.85
N HIS A 195 -7.33 18.81 -4.31
CA HIS A 195 -8.16 18.19 -5.34
C HIS A 195 -9.25 17.29 -4.76
N LEU A 196 -8.98 16.60 -3.65
CA LEU A 196 -9.87 15.58 -3.09
C LEU A 196 -11.29 16.11 -2.86
N PHE A 197 -11.43 17.28 -2.23
CA PHE A 197 -12.75 17.82 -1.89
C PHE A 197 -13.50 18.42 -3.09
N ASP A 198 -12.80 18.77 -4.17
CA ASP A 198 -13.42 19.15 -5.44
C ASP A 198 -13.92 17.92 -6.22
N GLU A 199 -13.26 16.78 -6.05
CA GLU A 199 -13.55 15.54 -6.75
C GLU A 199 -14.68 14.73 -6.08
N ILE A 200 -14.75 14.66 -4.74
CA ILE A 200 -15.75 13.87 -4.01
C ILE A 200 -17.21 14.15 -4.45
N PRO A 201 -17.65 15.41 -4.64
CA PRO A 201 -19.04 15.70 -5.01
C PRO A 201 -19.40 15.28 -6.45
N LYS A 202 -18.40 15.05 -7.31
CA LYS A 202 -18.62 14.71 -8.72
C LYS A 202 -19.23 13.30 -8.86
N GLN A 203 -19.91 13.08 -9.98
CA GLN A 203 -20.66 11.85 -10.27
C GLN A 203 -20.07 11.07 -11.45
N ASP A 204 -18.97 11.56 -12.03
CA ASP A 204 -18.33 11.02 -13.23
C ASP A 204 -17.20 10.02 -12.91
N TRP A 205 -17.04 9.64 -11.64
CA TRP A 205 -16.10 8.61 -11.19
C TRP A 205 -16.83 7.48 -10.43
N ARG A 206 -16.26 6.28 -10.51
CA ARG A 206 -16.68 5.08 -9.75
C ARG A 206 -15.67 4.71 -8.67
N LEU A 207 -14.39 4.98 -8.93
CA LEU A 207 -13.30 4.83 -7.97
C LEU A 207 -12.52 6.15 -7.88
N LEU A 208 -12.38 6.68 -6.68
CA LEU A 208 -11.52 7.81 -6.37
C LEU A 208 -10.39 7.30 -5.47
N ILE A 209 -9.13 7.46 -5.91
CA ILE A 209 -7.94 7.04 -5.17
C ILE A 209 -7.19 8.30 -4.73
N ALA A 210 -6.91 8.40 -3.43
CA ALA A 210 -6.07 9.44 -2.85
C ALA A 210 -4.93 8.81 -2.06
N HIS A 211 -3.69 9.06 -2.49
CA HIS A 211 -2.48 8.50 -1.87
C HIS A 211 -1.67 9.59 -1.16
N PHE A 212 -1.51 9.46 0.15
CA PHE A 212 -0.81 10.40 1.03
C PHE A 212 0.54 9.82 1.46
N LEU A 213 1.60 10.64 1.45
CA LEU A 213 2.97 10.20 1.73
C LEU A 213 3.54 10.75 3.04
N GLY A 214 2.94 11.81 3.59
CA GLY A 214 3.55 12.57 4.68
C GLY A 214 3.80 11.76 5.96
N VAL A 215 3.02 10.70 6.21
CA VAL A 215 3.24 9.78 7.35
C VAL A 215 4.53 8.99 7.15
N ASP A 216 4.72 8.32 6.01
CA ASP A 216 5.95 7.58 5.70
C ASP A 216 7.18 8.47 5.66
N HIS A 217 7.07 9.63 5.00
CA HIS A 217 8.13 10.62 4.90
C HIS A 217 8.54 11.13 6.29
N CYS A 218 7.57 11.38 7.18
CA CYS A 218 7.86 11.73 8.57
C CYS A 218 8.58 10.58 9.30
N GLY A 219 8.17 9.34 9.05
CA GLY A 219 8.84 8.15 9.56
C GLY A 219 10.29 8.04 9.09
N HIS A 220 10.58 8.33 7.82
CA HIS A 220 11.96 8.33 7.28
C HIS A 220 12.80 9.48 7.83
N ARG A 221 12.23 10.69 7.88
CA ARG A 221 12.96 11.90 8.24
C ARG A 221 13.22 12.03 9.73
N TYR A 222 12.23 11.71 10.55
CA TYR A 222 12.24 11.98 11.98
C TYR A 222 12.01 10.75 12.86
N GLY A 223 11.33 9.73 12.33
CA GLY A 223 10.88 8.56 13.09
C GLY A 223 9.53 8.79 13.80
N PRO A 224 8.89 7.70 14.28
CA PRO A 224 7.51 7.74 14.76
C PRO A 224 7.32 8.48 16.09
N LEU A 225 8.37 8.63 16.90
CA LEU A 225 8.29 9.31 18.20
C LEU A 225 8.41 10.84 18.12
N HIS A 226 8.70 11.38 16.95
CA HIS A 226 8.86 12.82 16.76
C HIS A 226 7.50 13.55 16.76
N PRO A 227 7.38 14.78 17.31
CA PRO A 227 6.11 15.54 17.32
C PRO A 227 5.47 15.75 15.95
N GLU A 228 6.28 15.86 14.89
CA GLU A 228 5.77 15.94 13.50
C GLU A 228 4.92 14.73 13.10
N MET A 229 5.22 13.54 13.63
CA MET A 229 4.38 12.36 13.38
C MET A 229 2.98 12.57 13.96
N SER A 230 2.87 13.17 15.15
CA SER A 230 1.56 13.49 15.73
C SER A 230 0.78 14.50 14.87
N LEU A 231 1.46 15.51 14.35
CA LEU A 231 0.84 16.52 13.48
C LEU A 231 0.35 15.88 12.18
N LYS A 232 1.15 14.98 11.60
CA LYS A 232 0.79 14.24 10.39
C LYS A 232 -0.40 13.30 10.60
N LEU A 233 -0.40 12.54 11.69
CA LEU A 233 -1.52 11.68 12.03
C LEU A 233 -2.80 12.48 12.32
N ALA A 234 -2.69 13.63 12.99
CA ALA A 234 -3.83 14.53 13.22
C ALA A 234 -4.37 15.14 11.91
N GLN A 235 -3.50 15.46 10.95
CA GLN A 235 -3.92 15.89 9.61
C GLN A 235 -4.72 14.78 8.89
N MET A 236 -4.25 13.53 8.98
CA MET A 236 -4.95 12.39 8.39
C MET A 236 -6.28 12.10 9.09
N ASP A 237 -6.33 12.22 10.43
CA ASP A 237 -7.58 12.11 11.20
C ASP A 237 -8.62 13.13 10.73
N GLN A 238 -8.22 14.40 10.63
CA GLN A 238 -9.10 15.48 10.17
C GLN A 238 -9.56 15.25 8.73
N MET A 239 -8.65 14.90 7.83
CA MET A 239 -8.96 14.58 6.43
C MET A 239 -10.03 13.48 6.32
N ILE A 240 -9.89 12.38 7.08
CA ILE A 240 -10.87 11.28 7.06
C ILE A 240 -12.24 11.78 7.55
N ARG A 241 -12.30 12.60 8.59
CA ARG A 241 -13.56 13.18 9.08
C ARG A 241 -14.23 14.04 8.01
N ASP A 242 -13.45 14.87 7.33
CA ASP A 242 -13.94 15.76 6.28
C ASP A 242 -14.45 14.96 5.07
N VAL A 243 -13.76 13.87 4.68
CA VAL A 243 -14.23 12.94 3.64
C VAL A 243 -15.57 12.33 4.04
N ILE A 244 -15.70 11.84 5.27
CA ILE A 244 -16.95 11.24 5.78
C ILE A 244 -18.10 12.25 5.81
N HIS A 245 -17.81 13.50 6.12
CA HIS A 245 -18.81 14.57 6.11
C HIS A 245 -19.25 14.94 4.68
N THR A 246 -18.34 14.82 3.71
CA THR A 246 -18.57 15.28 2.32
C THR A 246 -19.15 14.18 1.41
N MET A 247 -18.81 12.92 1.66
CA MET A 247 -19.27 11.79 0.84
C MET A 247 -20.78 11.53 0.98
N ASP A 248 -21.39 10.98 -0.06
CA ASP A 248 -22.80 10.55 -0.03
C ASP A 248 -22.99 9.18 0.63
N ASN A 249 -24.25 8.85 0.97
CA ASN A 249 -24.61 7.59 1.63
C ASN A 249 -24.48 6.35 0.72
N ASN A 250 -24.23 6.53 -0.58
CA ASN A 250 -24.12 5.46 -1.57
C ASN A 250 -22.65 5.22 -2.01
N THR A 251 -21.72 5.71 -1.20
CA THR A 251 -20.28 5.61 -1.41
C THR A 251 -19.66 4.77 -0.29
N LEU A 252 -18.78 3.85 -0.66
CA LEU A 252 -17.94 3.11 0.29
C LEU A 252 -16.64 3.88 0.51
N LEU A 253 -16.29 4.12 1.77
CA LEU A 253 -14.97 4.63 2.14
C LEU A 253 -14.08 3.47 2.59
N LEU A 254 -12.95 3.30 1.91
CA LEU A 254 -11.86 2.42 2.28
C LEU A 254 -10.66 3.27 2.70
N VAL A 255 -10.13 3.03 3.89
CA VAL A 255 -8.91 3.68 4.39
C VAL A 255 -7.92 2.58 4.73
N MET A 256 -6.72 2.64 4.17
CA MET A 256 -5.71 1.60 4.38
C MET A 256 -4.28 2.15 4.33
N GLY A 257 -3.37 1.43 4.99
CA GLY A 257 -1.94 1.54 4.75
C GLY A 257 -1.50 0.46 3.76
N ASP A 258 -0.51 0.80 2.95
CA ASP A 258 0.15 -0.12 2.02
C ASP A 258 1.20 -0.99 2.73
N HIS A 259 1.86 -0.45 3.75
CA HIS A 259 2.72 -1.16 4.69
C HIS A 259 2.70 -0.52 6.09
N GLY A 260 3.42 -1.17 7.01
CA GLY A 260 3.86 -0.55 8.25
C GLY A 260 5.33 -0.14 8.15
N LYS A 261 5.82 0.55 9.17
CA LYS A 261 7.23 0.88 9.31
C LYS A 261 7.62 0.84 10.77
N LEU A 262 8.73 0.17 11.07
CA LEU A 262 9.24 0.10 12.44
C LEU A 262 9.78 1.47 12.88
#